data_AF-A0A6M8VA25-F1
#
_entry.id   AF-A0A6M8VA25-F1
#
_cell.length_a   1.000
_cell.length_b   1.000
_cell.length_c   1.000
_cell.angle_alpha   90.00
_cell.angle_beta   90.00
_cell.angle_gamma   90.00
#
_symmetry.space_group_name_H-M   'P 1'
#
loop_
_entity.id
_entity.type
_entity.pdbx_description
1 polymer ?
#
loop_
_entity_poly.entity_id
_entity_poly.type
_entity_poly.pdbx_seq_one_letter_code
_entity_poly.pdbx_strand_id
1 'polypeptide(L)' 'MKFTFHPDAVSELIHSVEYYQERVENLGIEFLDEVINTIFRILEFPDAFTQFS' A
#
# COMPACT_ATOMS: atom_id res chain seq x y z
N MET A 1 -9.19 -0.68 -13.82
CA MET A 1 -10.06 0.05 -12.86
C MET A 1 -9.34 1.28 -12.33
N LYS A 2 -10.06 2.26 -11.76
CA LYS A 2 -9.45 3.42 -11.08
C LYS A 2 -9.62 3.22 -9.57
N PHE A 3 -8.61 3.59 -8.78
CA PHE A 3 -8.71 3.64 -7.33
C PHE A 3 -8.37 5.04 -6.83
N THR A 4 -8.82 5.35 -5.62
CA THR A 4 -8.51 6.60 -4.92
C THR A 4 -8.30 6.26 -3.46
N PHE A 5 -7.29 6.86 -2.83
CA PHE A 5 -7.09 6.71 -1.39
C PHE A 5 -8.12 7.53 -0.62
N HIS A 6 -8.60 6.97 0.49
CA HIS A 6 -9.20 7.78 1.55
C HIS A 6 -8.12 8.67 2.18
N PRO A 7 -8.40 9.93 2.56
CA PRO A 7 -7.39 10.82 3.16
C PRO A 7 -6.65 10.18 4.35
N ASP A 8 -7.37 9.50 5.24
CA ASP A 8 -6.77 8.83 6.39
C ASP A 8 -5.82 7.70 5.97
N ALA A 9 -6.16 6.95 4.92
CA ALA A 9 -5.30 5.89 4.39
C ALA A 9 -4.00 6.46 3.77
N VAL A 10 -4.05 7.67 3.18
CA VAL A 10 -2.84 8.37 2.74
C VAL A 10 -1.96 8.71 3.94
N SER A 11 -2.55 9.24 5.02
CA SER A 11 -1.80 9.58 6.23
C SER A 11 -1.14 8.35 6.86
N GLU A 12 -1.86 7.22 6.94
CA GLU A 12 -1.33 5.95 7.46
C GLU A 12 -0.19 5.41 6.60
N LEU A 13 -0.33 5.48 5.27
CA LEU A 13 0.71 5.05 4.34
C LEU A 13 1.99 5.90 4.49
N ILE A 14 1.85 7.23 4.59
CA ILE A 14 3.00 8.13 4.78
C ILE A 14 3.73 7.81 6.09
N HIS A 15 2.99 7.71 7.20
CA HIS A 15 3.60 7.36 8.49
C HIS A 15 4.33 6.01 8.46
N SER A 16 3.78 5.03 7.72
CA SER A 16 4.41 3.70 7.58
C SER A 16 5.69 3.78 6.75
N VAL A 17 5.69 4.54 5.64
CA VAL A 17 6.88 4.76 4.80
C VAL A 17 7.99 5.43 5.60
N GLU A 18 7.68 6.50 6.34
CA GLU A 18 8.62 7.21 7.21
C GLU A 18 9.22 6.26 8.25
N TYR A 19 8.37 5.50 8.94
CA TYR A 19 8.80 4.52 9.93
C TYR A 19 9.81 3.52 9.34
N TYR A 20 9.51 2.92 8.19
CA TYR A 20 10.40 1.92 7.60
C TYR A 20 11.71 2.52 7.09
N GLN A 21 11.66 3.72 6.52
CA GLN A 21 12.86 4.44 6.08
C GLN A 21 13.83 4.74 7.23
N GLU A 22 13.30 5.05 8.43
CA GLU A 22 14.13 5.28 9.63
C GLU A 22 14.80 3.99 10.15
N ARG A 23 14.25 2.81 9.84
CA ARG A 23 14.79 1.53 10.32
C ARG A 23 15.88 0.98 9.42
N VAL A 24 15.67 1.03 8.12
CA VAL A 24 16.60 0.52 7.11
C VAL A 24 16.54 1.46 5.92
N GLU A 25 17.71 1.92 5.48
CA GLU A 25 17.82 2.75 4.29
C GLU A 25 17.12 2.08 3.09
N ASN A 26 16.28 2.84 2.39
CA ASN A 26 15.46 2.43 1.23
C ASN A 26 14.25 1.54 1.52
N LEU A 27 14.09 0.99 2.74
CA LEU A 27 12.97 0.11 3.04
C LEU A 27 11.61 0.82 2.95
N GLY A 28 11.54 2.13 3.24
CA GLY A 28 10.32 2.91 3.08
C GLY A 28 9.86 2.98 1.62
N ILE A 29 10.80 3.09 0.68
CA ILE A 29 10.53 3.12 -0.76
C ILE A 29 10.08 1.73 -1.23
N GLU A 30 10.81 0.68 -0.86
CA GLU A 30 10.43 -0.70 -1.19
C GLU A 30 9.04 -1.07 -0.66
N PHE A 31 8.72 -0.62 0.55
CA PHE A 31 7.39 -0.79 1.14
C PHE A 31 6.30 -0.07 0.32
N LEU A 32 6.53 1.19 -0.04
CA LEU A 32 5.58 1.96 -0.86
C LEU A 32 5.33 1.27 -2.20
N ASP A 33 6.39 0.82 -2.87
CA ASP A 33 6.30 0.14 -4.16
C ASP A 33 5.46 -1.14 -4.06
N GLU A 34 5.67 -1.97 -3.02
CA GLU A 34 4.88 -3.18 -2.84
C GLU A 34 3.41 -2.91 -2.46
N VAL A 35 3.12 -1.83 -1.71
CA VAL A 35 1.73 -1.41 -1.45
C VAL A 35 1.03 -1.05 -2.77
N ILE A 36 1.67 -0.24 -3.62
CA ILE A 36 1.10 0.17 -4.91
C ILE A 36 0.96 -1.03 -5.86
N ASN A 37 1.97 -1.89 -5.94
CA ASN A 37 1.91 -3.12 -6.73
C ASN A 37 0.77 -4.03 -6.28
N THR A 38 0.55 -4.14 -4.97
CA THR A 38 -0.55 -4.92 -4.40
C THR A 38 -1.91 -4.35 -4.76
N ILE A 39 -2.08 -3.02 -4.74
CA ILE A 39 -3.32 -2.38 -5.22
C ILE A 39 -3.56 -2.72 -6.69
N PHE A 40 -2.54 -2.65 -7.54
CA PHE A 40 -2.70 -3.04 -8.95
C PHE A 40 -3.09 -4.52 -9.12
N ARG A 41 -2.50 -5.44 -8.34
CA ARG A 41 -2.89 -6.86 -8.33
C ARG A 41 -4.35 -7.03 -7.91
N ILE A 42 -4.83 -6.30 -6.91
CA ILE A 42 -6.24 -6.31 -6.48
C ILE A 42 -7.17 -5.82 -7.60
N LEU A 43 -6.76 -4.75 -8.31
CA LEU A 43 -7.55 -4.23 -9.44
C LEU A 43 -7.56 -5.16 -10.66
N GLU A 44 -6.52 -5.95 -10.86
CA GLU A 44 -6.42 -6.95 -11.93
C GLU A 44 -7.23 -8.21 -11.59
N PHE A 45 -7.24 -8.62 -10.31
CA PHE A 45 -7.90 -9.84 -9.84
C PHE A 45 -8.86 -9.54 -8.67
N PRO A 46 -9.99 -8.84 -8.91
CA PRO A 46 -10.87 -8.36 -7.84
C PRO A 46 -11.52 -9.47 -7.01
N ASP A 47 -11.70 -10.67 -7.57
CA ASP A 47 -12.33 -11.82 -6.91
C ASP A 47 -11.33 -12.81 -6.28
N ALA A 48 -10.02 -12.53 -6.37
CA ALA A 48 -8.99 -13.45 -5.88
C ALA A 48 -8.75 -13.38 -4.36
N PHE A 49 -9.26 -12.34 -3.70
CA PHE A 49 -9.02 -12.08 -2.28
C PHE A 49 -10.22 -12.53 -1.44
N THR A 50 -9.96 -13.10 -0.26
CA THR A 50 -11.01 -13.48 0.68
C THR A 50 -11.77 -12.26 1.14
N GLN A 51 -13.10 -12.35 1.16
CA GLN A 51 -13.93 -11.29 1.74
C GLN A 51 -13.62 -11.14 3.24
N PHE A 52 -13.68 -9.90 3.74
CA PHE A 52 -13.61 -9.65 5.17
C PHE A 52 -14.78 -10.34 5.88
N SER A 53 -14.48 -11.10 6.93
CA SER A 53 -15.44 -11.79 7.81
C SER A 53 -15.94 -10.90 8.93
#